data_AF-A0A2E5CC91-F1
#
_entry.id   AF-A0A2E5CC91-F1
#
_cell.length_a   1.000
_cell.length_b   1.000
_cell.length_c   1.000
_cell.angle_alpha   90.00
_cell.angle_beta   90.00
_cell.angle_gamma   90.00
#
_symmetry.space_group_name_H-M   'P 1'
#
loop_
_entity.id
_entity.type
_entity.pdbx_description
1 polymer ?
#
loop_
_entity_poly.entity_id
_entity_poly.type
_entity_poly.pdbx_seq_one_letter_code
_entity_poly.pdbx_strand_id
1 'polypeptide(L)'
;MSWLFNADYESFLFSGKNEYNPISNKINQEFEYLIHFFEDKPIFTTKKYSKEYTDHVEAMTGREFRTTSSNEKVLNWWCSVGEIEQDRLLHSKLTSTKFSIQRGFESEAKIIDSSDAKLMSNMVYKLPGEFSGRGHLVYPKDAKRIKKLLAQSKCLIEEPLRNRVQDFSSLALAQDKIISYENIVDEKFQYKGTKLISPKMDEGYFKAINETVGFYLQMGATFPFSIDSYRYLDKGTIKTAAVCEVNVRKTMGYIALKLKEFFSSDLGALMITNSRKESIPDTIWLSPRENLFQLCFIAVNDKDILEDRIRHILE
;
A
#
# COMPACT_ATOMS: atom_id res chain seq x y z
N MET A 1 26.24 7.15 -4.48
CA MET A 1 25.19 6.28 -3.93
C MET A 1 23.86 7.00 -4.09
N SER A 2 22.83 6.30 -4.55
CA SER A 2 21.51 6.87 -4.88
C SER A 2 20.39 5.97 -4.35
N TRP A 3 19.18 6.52 -4.26
CA TRP A 3 17.99 5.79 -3.84
C TRP A 3 17.11 5.43 -5.04
N LEU A 4 16.59 4.20 -5.08
CA LEU A 4 15.55 3.75 -5.98
C LEU A 4 14.26 3.50 -5.17
N PHE A 5 13.11 3.97 -5.66
CA PHE A 5 11.82 3.76 -4.99
C PHE A 5 11.30 2.32 -5.07
N ASN A 6 11.74 1.51 -6.02
CA ASN A 6 11.47 0.07 -6.11
C ASN A 6 10.02 -0.39 -5.79
N ALA A 7 9.01 0.38 -6.24
CA ALA A 7 7.59 0.05 -6.11
C ALA A 7 7.21 -1.23 -6.88
N ASP A 8 8.02 -1.63 -7.86
CA ASP A 8 7.86 -2.86 -8.62
C ASP A 8 8.36 -4.12 -7.90
N TYR A 9 8.96 -3.99 -6.71
CA TYR A 9 9.62 -5.09 -6.02
C TYR A 9 8.69 -6.27 -5.72
N GLU A 10 7.45 -6.02 -5.30
CA GLU A 10 6.47 -7.09 -5.07
C GLU A 10 6.18 -7.85 -6.37
N SER A 11 6.00 -7.14 -7.50
CA SER A 11 5.81 -7.81 -8.80
C SER A 11 7.01 -8.66 -9.19
N PHE A 12 8.22 -8.21 -8.87
CA PHE A 12 9.43 -8.98 -9.08
C PHE A 12 9.43 -10.27 -8.24
N LEU A 13 9.12 -10.20 -6.95
CA LEU A 13 9.12 -11.35 -6.03
C LEU A 13 8.26 -12.51 -6.55
N PHE A 14 7.16 -12.20 -7.23
CA PHE A 14 6.23 -13.19 -7.78
C PHE A 14 6.38 -13.44 -9.29
N SER A 15 7.41 -12.89 -9.92
CA SER A 15 7.72 -13.10 -11.35
C SER A 15 8.45 -14.41 -11.65
N GLY A 16 8.96 -15.11 -10.61
CA GLY A 16 9.78 -16.32 -10.75
C GLY A 16 11.26 -16.03 -11.09
N LYS A 17 11.71 -14.79 -10.91
CA LYS A 17 13.12 -14.41 -11.04
C LYS A 17 13.82 -14.54 -9.69
N ASN A 18 15.12 -14.84 -9.72
CA ASN A 18 15.92 -15.07 -8.52
C ASN A 18 16.83 -13.89 -8.14
N GLU A 19 16.89 -12.85 -8.96
CA GLU A 19 17.76 -11.69 -8.73
C GLU A 19 17.03 -10.39 -9.08
N TYR A 20 16.95 -9.48 -8.09
CA TYR A 20 16.38 -8.16 -8.29
C TYR A 20 17.43 -7.21 -8.83
N ASN A 21 17.17 -6.67 -10.02
CA ASN A 21 18.00 -5.67 -10.64
C ASN A 21 17.34 -4.29 -10.49
N PRO A 22 17.97 -3.33 -9.79
CA PRO A 22 17.46 -1.97 -9.67
C PRO A 22 17.28 -1.31 -11.04
N ILE A 23 16.04 -1.00 -11.42
CA ILE A 23 15.71 -0.36 -12.70
C ILE A 23 14.78 0.82 -12.47
N SER A 24 15.10 1.97 -13.07
CA SER A 24 14.16 3.08 -13.18
C SER A 24 13.16 2.77 -14.29
N ASN A 25 12.00 2.24 -13.90
CA ASN A 25 10.88 1.95 -14.78
C ASN A 25 9.71 2.91 -14.51
N LYS A 26 8.68 2.86 -15.35
CA LYS A 26 7.51 3.75 -15.26
C LYS A 26 6.84 3.70 -13.88
N ILE A 27 6.68 2.51 -13.29
CA ILE A 27 6.02 2.37 -11.98
C ILE A 27 6.83 3.09 -10.89
N ASN A 28 8.15 2.90 -10.88
CA ASN A 28 9.03 3.57 -9.92
C ASN A 28 8.99 5.10 -10.11
N GLN A 29 9.00 5.56 -11.37
CA GLN A 29 8.97 6.98 -11.74
C GLN A 29 7.67 7.73 -11.37
N GLU A 30 6.58 7.01 -11.14
CA GLU A 30 5.33 7.62 -10.67
C GLU A 30 5.41 8.10 -9.21
N PHE A 31 6.38 7.61 -8.43
CA PHE A 31 6.44 7.88 -6.98
C PHE A 31 7.84 8.25 -6.46
N GLU A 32 8.90 8.04 -7.24
CA GLU A 32 10.29 8.22 -6.77
C GLU A 32 10.62 9.63 -6.26
N TYR A 33 9.94 10.67 -6.73
CA TYR A 33 10.13 12.04 -6.24
C TYR A 33 9.83 12.20 -4.75
N LEU A 34 9.02 11.31 -4.17
CA LEU A 34 8.71 11.30 -2.74
C LEU A 34 9.96 11.09 -1.88
N ILE A 35 10.98 10.39 -2.40
CA ILE A 35 12.27 10.20 -1.73
C ILE A 35 12.87 11.55 -1.34
N HIS A 36 12.76 12.55 -2.22
CA HIS A 36 13.37 13.86 -2.00
C HIS A 36 12.82 14.59 -0.78
N PHE A 37 11.57 14.31 -0.36
CA PHE A 37 11.02 14.91 0.85
C PHE A 37 11.70 14.38 2.13
N PHE A 38 12.29 13.18 2.09
CA PHE A 38 12.76 12.49 3.29
C PHE A 38 14.26 12.19 3.30
N GLU A 39 14.91 12.23 2.14
CA GLU A 39 16.30 11.80 1.97
C GLU A 39 17.11 12.85 1.25
N ASP A 40 18.39 12.99 1.62
CA ASP A 40 19.29 13.92 0.94
C ASP A 40 19.95 13.29 -0.31
N LYS A 41 20.04 11.96 -0.38
CA LYS A 41 20.77 11.30 -1.46
C LYS A 41 20.05 11.47 -2.82
N PRO A 42 20.79 11.48 -3.95
CA PRO A 42 20.18 11.56 -5.27
C PRO A 42 19.22 10.40 -5.55
N ILE A 43 18.16 10.68 -6.32
CA ILE A 43 17.24 9.66 -6.82
C ILE A 43 17.84 8.99 -8.06
N PHE A 44 17.90 7.66 -8.08
CA PHE A 44 18.26 6.89 -9.27
C PHE A 44 17.09 6.87 -10.25
N THR A 45 17.21 7.60 -11.36
CA THR A 45 16.13 7.72 -12.33
C THR A 45 16.62 8.03 -13.74
N THR A 46 15.84 7.58 -14.74
CA THR A 46 15.98 7.99 -16.15
C THR A 46 14.97 9.07 -16.54
N LYS A 47 14.04 9.43 -15.66
CA LYS A 47 13.03 10.46 -15.90
C LYS A 47 13.68 11.84 -15.90
N LYS A 48 13.30 12.66 -16.87
CA LYS A 48 13.64 14.09 -16.93
C LYS A 48 12.51 14.88 -16.30
N TYR A 49 12.76 15.43 -15.12
CA TYR A 49 11.82 16.32 -14.44
C TYR A 49 11.84 17.71 -15.08
N SER A 50 10.66 18.34 -15.15
CA SER A 50 10.57 19.74 -15.58
C SER A 50 11.22 20.67 -14.55
N LYS A 51 11.79 21.79 -15.04
CA LYS A 51 12.38 22.81 -14.16
C LYS A 51 11.35 23.41 -13.19
N GLU A 52 10.13 23.65 -13.66
CA GLU A 52 9.01 24.11 -12.81
C GLU A 52 8.82 23.18 -11.61
N TYR A 53 8.84 21.87 -11.85
CA TYR A 53 8.67 20.89 -10.79
C TYR A 53 9.86 20.84 -9.83
N THR A 54 11.09 20.79 -10.35
CA THR A 54 12.27 20.76 -9.48
C THR A 54 12.33 22.02 -8.62
N ASP A 55 12.16 23.21 -9.21
CA ASP A 55 12.19 24.48 -8.48
C ASP A 55 11.10 24.53 -7.39
N HIS A 56 9.89 24.01 -7.68
CA HIS A 56 8.80 23.89 -6.70
C HIS A 56 9.18 23.01 -5.52
N VAL A 57 9.76 21.83 -5.78
CA VAL A 57 10.18 20.90 -4.73
C VAL A 57 11.34 21.48 -3.91
N GLU A 58 12.35 22.06 -4.55
CA GLU A 58 13.48 22.70 -3.86
C GLU A 58 13.02 23.86 -2.97
N ALA A 59 12.05 24.66 -3.42
CA ALA A 59 11.46 25.72 -2.62
C ALA A 59 10.73 25.19 -1.38
N MET A 60 10.07 24.02 -1.48
CA MET A 60 9.41 23.39 -0.34
C MET A 60 10.38 22.73 0.64
N THR A 61 11.43 22.06 0.14
CA THR A 61 12.34 21.27 0.96
C THR A 61 13.58 22.04 1.44
N GLY A 62 13.88 23.19 0.83
CA GLY A 62 15.11 23.93 1.07
C GLY A 62 16.38 23.21 0.61
N ARG A 63 16.26 22.18 -0.25
CA ARG A 63 17.36 21.33 -0.69
C ARG A 63 17.37 21.20 -2.21
N GLU A 64 18.56 21.04 -2.79
CA GLU A 64 18.75 20.78 -4.22
C GLU A 64 18.11 19.44 -4.64
N PHE A 65 17.33 19.45 -5.71
CA PHE A 65 16.67 18.27 -6.29
C PHE A 65 17.67 17.46 -7.11
N ARG A 66 18.30 16.48 -6.47
CA ARG A 66 19.36 15.68 -7.08
C ARG A 66 18.86 14.36 -7.66
N THR A 67 19.21 14.11 -8.91
CA THR A 67 18.96 12.83 -9.61
C THR A 67 20.24 12.29 -10.24
N THR A 68 20.25 10.99 -10.55
CA THR A 68 21.33 10.35 -11.30
C THR A 68 20.80 9.17 -12.11
N SER A 69 21.38 8.95 -13.29
CA SER A 69 21.14 7.76 -14.10
C SER A 69 22.23 6.70 -13.96
N SER A 70 23.25 6.95 -13.12
CA SER A 70 24.30 5.97 -12.85
C SER A 70 23.81 4.89 -11.88
N ASN A 71 24.03 3.62 -12.24
CA ASN A 71 23.59 2.46 -11.46
C ASN A 71 24.69 1.88 -10.54
N GLU A 72 25.85 2.53 -10.40
CA GLU A 72 27.02 1.97 -9.72
C GLU A 72 26.76 1.60 -8.24
N LYS A 73 25.96 2.40 -7.53
CA LYS A 73 25.64 2.21 -6.09
C LYS A 73 24.22 2.64 -5.79
N VAL A 74 23.23 1.85 -6.23
CA VAL A 74 21.81 2.09 -5.99
C VAL A 74 21.33 1.30 -4.77
N LEU A 75 20.67 1.99 -3.84
CA LEU A 75 20.01 1.38 -2.69
C LEU A 75 18.49 1.42 -2.89
N ASN A 76 17.80 0.39 -2.40
CA ASN A 76 16.34 0.33 -2.43
C ASN A 76 15.76 1.10 -1.25
N TRP A 77 14.86 2.04 -1.53
CA TRP A 77 14.31 2.95 -0.54
C TRP A 77 13.05 2.38 0.10
N TRP A 78 12.18 1.73 -0.68
CA TRP A 78 10.85 1.30 -0.22
C TRP A 78 10.91 0.11 0.74
N CYS A 79 11.79 -0.83 0.43
CA CYS A 79 12.17 -1.95 1.29
C CYS A 79 13.60 -2.36 0.99
N SER A 80 14.25 -2.94 1.99
CA SER A 80 15.51 -3.65 1.77
C SER A 80 15.24 -4.88 0.90
N VAL A 81 16.21 -5.26 0.08
CA VAL A 81 16.17 -6.50 -0.70
C VAL A 81 17.01 -7.51 0.05
N GLY A 82 16.34 -8.50 0.64
CA GLY A 82 16.94 -9.58 1.40
C GLY A 82 17.05 -10.85 0.55
N GLU A 83 16.85 -11.98 1.22
CA GLU A 83 16.78 -13.28 0.59
C GLU A 83 15.42 -13.43 -0.12
N ILE A 84 15.43 -13.74 -1.41
CA ILE A 84 14.24 -13.65 -2.28
C ILE A 84 13.12 -14.57 -1.83
N GLU A 85 13.42 -15.79 -1.36
CA GLU A 85 12.40 -16.72 -0.89
C GLU A 85 11.78 -16.24 0.43
N GLN A 86 12.60 -15.76 1.36
CA GLN A 86 12.13 -15.14 2.60
C GLN A 86 11.26 -13.91 2.33
N ASP A 87 11.70 -13.00 1.47
CA ASP A 87 10.94 -11.80 1.13
C ASP A 87 9.61 -12.17 0.42
N ARG A 88 9.62 -13.20 -0.45
CA ARG A 88 8.38 -13.71 -1.05
C ARG A 88 7.41 -14.23 0.00
N LEU A 89 7.89 -14.93 1.03
CA LEU A 89 7.04 -15.39 2.13
C LEU A 89 6.50 -14.21 2.96
N LEU A 90 7.35 -13.23 3.27
CA LEU A 90 6.95 -12.03 4.04
C LEU A 90 5.92 -11.18 3.30
N HIS A 91 6.01 -11.07 1.97
CA HIS A 91 5.09 -10.27 1.17
C HIS A 91 3.88 -11.05 0.62
N SER A 92 3.77 -12.35 0.91
CA SER A 92 2.69 -13.18 0.37
C SER A 92 1.40 -13.03 1.17
N LYS A 93 0.30 -12.74 0.46
CA LYS A 93 -1.06 -12.78 1.04
C LYS A 93 -1.41 -14.18 1.54
N LEU A 94 -0.82 -15.24 1.00
CA LEU A 94 -1.03 -16.59 1.54
C LEU A 94 -0.49 -16.70 2.97
N THR A 95 0.62 -16.04 3.28
CA THR A 95 1.23 -16.06 4.62
C THR A 95 0.29 -15.40 5.61
N SER A 96 -0.21 -14.19 5.32
CA SER A 96 -1.15 -13.49 6.19
C SER A 96 -2.47 -14.25 6.31
N THR A 97 -3.03 -14.80 5.22
CA THR A 97 -4.26 -15.60 5.26
C THR A 97 -4.10 -16.86 6.11
N LYS A 98 -3.02 -17.63 5.95
CA LYS A 98 -2.76 -18.84 6.76
C LYS A 98 -2.66 -18.49 8.24
N PHE A 99 -1.93 -17.43 8.57
CA PHE A 99 -1.82 -16.94 9.93
C PHE A 99 -3.18 -16.53 10.51
N SER A 100 -3.97 -15.74 9.78
CA SER A 100 -5.31 -15.32 10.20
C SER A 100 -6.25 -16.51 10.46
N ILE A 101 -6.23 -17.53 9.61
CA ILE A 101 -7.03 -18.75 9.79
C ILE A 101 -6.57 -19.51 11.04
N GLN A 102 -5.25 -19.72 11.18
CA GLN A 102 -4.68 -20.46 12.32
C GLN A 102 -4.99 -19.79 13.67
N ARG A 103 -5.05 -18.46 13.70
CA ARG A 103 -5.37 -17.67 14.91
C ARG A 103 -6.86 -17.44 15.12
N GLY A 104 -7.71 -17.87 14.19
CA GLY A 104 -9.16 -17.64 14.25
C GLY A 104 -9.56 -16.18 14.02
N PHE A 105 -8.68 -15.37 13.40
CA PHE A 105 -9.00 -14.00 12.98
C PHE A 105 -9.81 -13.97 11.68
N GLU A 106 -9.75 -15.05 10.90
CA GLU A 106 -10.53 -15.27 9.68
C GLU A 106 -11.02 -16.73 9.64
N SER A 107 -12.32 -16.93 9.42
CA SER A 107 -12.94 -18.26 9.44
C SER A 107 -13.51 -18.70 8.10
N GLU A 108 -13.68 -17.78 7.15
CA GLU A 108 -14.35 -18.03 5.88
C GLU A 108 -13.39 -18.10 4.70
N ALA A 109 -12.17 -17.58 4.86
CA ALA A 109 -11.16 -17.64 3.81
C ALA A 109 -10.68 -19.07 3.57
N LYS A 110 -10.38 -19.40 2.31
CA LYS A 110 -9.81 -20.67 1.90
C LYS A 110 -8.65 -20.46 0.94
N ILE A 111 -7.75 -21.43 0.95
CA ILE A 111 -6.67 -21.52 -0.02
C ILE A 111 -7.07 -22.61 -1.02
N ILE A 112 -7.10 -22.26 -2.29
CA ILE A 112 -7.44 -23.17 -3.37
C ILE A 112 -6.29 -23.27 -4.36
N ASP A 113 -5.95 -24.48 -4.78
CA ASP A 113 -4.83 -24.76 -5.68
C ASP A 113 -5.17 -25.83 -6.75
N SER A 114 -6.40 -26.37 -6.71
CA SER A 114 -6.86 -27.38 -7.65
C SER A 114 -7.62 -26.79 -8.84
N SER A 115 -7.36 -27.32 -10.03
CA SER A 115 -8.12 -27.01 -11.26
C SER A 115 -9.60 -27.37 -11.16
N ASP A 116 -9.94 -28.33 -10.29
CA ASP A 116 -11.30 -28.83 -10.10
C ASP A 116 -12.01 -28.17 -8.91
N ALA A 117 -11.40 -27.14 -8.32
CA ALA A 117 -12.00 -26.40 -7.21
C ALA A 117 -13.37 -25.85 -7.60
N LYS A 118 -14.38 -26.15 -6.77
CA LYS A 118 -15.74 -25.64 -6.95
C LYS A 118 -15.80 -24.17 -6.61
N LEU A 119 -15.92 -23.32 -7.63
CA LEU A 119 -16.06 -21.88 -7.46
C LEU A 119 -17.45 -21.52 -6.93
N MET A 120 -17.48 -20.66 -5.92
CA MET A 120 -18.69 -20.18 -5.27
C MET A 120 -19.04 -18.74 -5.70
N SER A 121 -20.34 -18.49 -5.89
CA SER A 121 -20.92 -17.16 -6.13
C SER A 121 -20.65 -16.20 -4.97
N ASN A 122 -20.48 -14.92 -5.30
CA ASN A 122 -20.24 -13.85 -4.31
C ASN A 122 -18.94 -14.02 -3.51
N MET A 123 -17.89 -14.51 -4.17
CA MET A 123 -16.54 -14.61 -3.61
C MET A 123 -15.56 -13.75 -4.40
N VAL A 124 -14.51 -13.32 -3.71
CA VAL A 124 -13.30 -12.73 -4.29
C VAL A 124 -12.18 -13.76 -4.27
N TYR A 125 -11.46 -13.86 -5.38
CA TYR A 125 -10.28 -14.71 -5.53
C TYR A 125 -9.06 -13.82 -5.75
N LYS A 126 -8.03 -13.99 -4.93
CA LYS A 126 -6.83 -13.15 -4.95
C LYS A 126 -5.59 -13.99 -5.25
N LEU A 127 -4.68 -13.43 -6.04
CA LEU A 127 -3.34 -13.97 -6.19
C LEU A 127 -2.46 -13.58 -4.98
N PRO A 128 -1.44 -14.38 -4.62
CA PRO A 128 -0.63 -14.14 -3.42
C PRO A 128 0.19 -12.84 -3.44
N GLY A 129 0.47 -12.29 -4.63
CA GLY A 129 1.52 -11.30 -4.83
C GLY A 129 1.18 -10.17 -5.79
N GLU A 130 -0.11 -9.90 -6.00
CA GLU A 130 -0.55 -8.72 -6.75
C GLU A 130 -0.90 -7.58 -5.78
N PHE A 131 -0.72 -6.33 -6.23
CA PHE A 131 -0.84 -5.13 -5.41
C PHE A 131 -1.98 -4.20 -5.88
N SER A 132 -2.46 -3.32 -4.98
CA SER A 132 -3.45 -2.27 -5.28
C SER A 132 -4.75 -2.77 -5.92
N GLY A 133 -5.27 -3.90 -5.42
CA GLY A 133 -6.49 -4.53 -5.93
C GLY A 133 -6.36 -5.12 -7.34
N ARG A 134 -5.19 -5.01 -7.98
CA ARG A 134 -4.94 -5.68 -9.26
C ARG A 134 -5.06 -7.18 -9.04
N GLY A 135 -5.95 -7.78 -9.81
CA GLY A 135 -6.30 -9.21 -9.80
C GLY A 135 -6.94 -9.75 -8.52
N HIS A 136 -7.67 -8.88 -7.81
CA HIS A 136 -8.88 -9.33 -7.15
C HIS A 136 -9.91 -9.70 -8.22
N LEU A 137 -10.32 -10.97 -8.24
CA LEU A 137 -11.24 -11.54 -9.23
C LEU A 137 -12.57 -11.86 -8.54
N VAL A 138 -13.68 -11.36 -9.07
CA VAL A 138 -15.00 -11.56 -8.48
C VAL A 138 -15.75 -12.63 -9.28
N TYR A 139 -16.20 -13.70 -8.62
CA TYR A 139 -17.00 -14.73 -9.28
C TYR A 139 -18.52 -14.43 -9.16
N PRO A 140 -19.31 -14.57 -10.23
CA PRO A 140 -19.01 -15.26 -11.50
C PRO A 140 -18.36 -14.40 -12.61
N LYS A 141 -18.27 -13.08 -12.43
CA LYS A 141 -17.78 -12.13 -13.44
C LYS A 141 -16.43 -12.55 -14.05
N ASP A 142 -15.49 -13.00 -13.22
CA ASP A 142 -14.13 -13.35 -13.62
C ASP A 142 -13.87 -14.86 -13.74
N ALA A 143 -14.92 -15.68 -13.86
CA ALA A 143 -14.85 -17.14 -13.84
C ALA A 143 -13.81 -17.73 -14.82
N LYS A 144 -13.75 -17.20 -16.06
CA LYS A 144 -12.80 -17.66 -17.09
C LYS A 144 -11.34 -17.44 -16.65
N ARG A 145 -11.05 -16.29 -16.04
CA ARG A 145 -9.70 -15.96 -15.57
C ARG A 145 -9.31 -16.79 -14.36
N ILE A 146 -10.23 -16.95 -13.40
CA ILE A 146 -10.03 -17.79 -12.20
C ILE A 146 -9.71 -19.23 -12.62
N LYS A 147 -10.54 -19.85 -13.48
CA LYS A 147 -10.31 -21.21 -13.99
C LYS A 147 -8.98 -21.35 -14.73
N LYS A 148 -8.60 -20.34 -15.53
CA LYS A 148 -7.31 -20.35 -16.23
C LYS A 148 -6.14 -20.35 -15.24
N LEU A 149 -6.19 -19.55 -14.18
CA LEU A 149 -5.14 -19.50 -13.17
C LEU A 149 -5.01 -20.85 -12.44
N LEU A 150 -6.12 -21.44 -12.04
CA LEU A 150 -6.14 -22.77 -11.39
C LEU A 150 -5.61 -23.87 -12.32
N ALA A 151 -6.00 -23.85 -13.61
CA ALA A 151 -5.46 -24.77 -14.62
C ALA A 151 -3.93 -24.61 -14.83
N GLN A 152 -3.37 -23.45 -14.50
CA GLN A 152 -1.93 -23.19 -14.49
C GLN A 152 -1.28 -23.51 -13.14
N SER A 153 -1.98 -24.26 -12.28
CA SER A 153 -1.53 -24.61 -10.92
C SER A 153 -1.18 -23.40 -10.06
N LYS A 154 -1.84 -22.25 -10.29
CA LYS A 154 -1.70 -21.08 -9.42
C LYS A 154 -2.58 -21.25 -8.20
N CYS A 155 -1.99 -21.02 -7.03
CA CYS A 155 -2.71 -20.97 -5.76
C CYS A 155 -3.45 -19.62 -5.64
N LEU A 156 -4.71 -19.67 -5.23
CA LEU A 156 -5.57 -18.50 -5.00
C LEU A 156 -6.11 -18.51 -3.58
N ILE A 157 -6.41 -17.31 -3.08
CA ILE A 157 -7.14 -17.09 -1.83
C ILE A 157 -8.59 -16.82 -2.17
N GLU A 158 -9.50 -17.66 -1.72
CA GLU A 158 -10.96 -17.48 -1.82
C GLU A 158 -11.46 -16.81 -0.53
N GLU A 159 -12.15 -15.68 -0.64
CA GLU A 159 -12.78 -14.96 0.48
C GLU A 159 -14.20 -14.51 0.11
N PRO A 160 -15.14 -14.38 1.08
CA PRO A 160 -16.44 -13.78 0.80
C PRO A 160 -16.31 -12.34 0.27
N LEU A 161 -17.12 -11.99 -0.73
CA LEU A 161 -17.28 -10.60 -1.14
C LEU A 161 -18.09 -9.86 -0.06
N ARG A 162 -17.38 -9.16 0.83
CA ARG A 162 -17.96 -8.45 1.97
C ARG A 162 -18.34 -7.01 1.61
N ASN A 163 -19.42 -6.51 2.22
CA ASN A 163 -19.83 -5.10 2.12
C ASN A 163 -18.95 -4.23 3.03
N ARG A 164 -17.79 -3.81 2.51
CA ARG A 164 -16.79 -3.04 3.27
C ARG A 164 -17.31 -1.63 3.54
N VAL A 165 -17.20 -1.18 4.78
CA VAL A 165 -17.66 0.15 5.23
C VAL A 165 -16.51 1.07 5.63
N GLN A 166 -15.34 0.50 5.94
CA GLN A 166 -14.13 1.25 6.27
C GLN A 166 -12.91 0.39 6.01
N ASP A 167 -11.93 0.93 5.30
CA ASP A 167 -10.61 0.36 5.08
C ASP A 167 -9.61 1.08 5.97
N PHE A 168 -8.67 0.36 6.58
CA PHE A 168 -7.65 0.97 7.44
C PHE A 168 -6.43 0.07 7.55
N SER A 169 -5.33 0.60 8.06
CA SER A 169 -4.15 -0.20 8.38
C SER A 169 -3.59 0.16 9.75
N SER A 170 -2.81 -0.76 10.29
CA SER A 170 -1.92 -0.54 11.43
C SER A 170 -0.46 -0.60 10.97
N LEU A 171 0.23 0.53 11.06
CA LEU A 171 1.64 0.69 10.72
C LEU A 171 2.50 0.45 11.96
N ALA A 172 3.28 -0.62 11.94
CA ALA A 172 4.28 -0.92 12.94
C ALA A 172 5.59 -0.19 12.58
N LEU A 173 6.00 0.76 13.42
CA LEU A 173 7.26 1.50 13.31
C LEU A 173 8.35 0.92 14.20
N ALA A 174 7.93 0.30 15.31
CA ALA A 174 8.73 -0.46 16.24
C ALA A 174 7.81 -1.48 16.93
N GLN A 175 8.37 -2.37 17.76
CA GLN A 175 7.61 -3.43 18.42
C GLN A 175 6.46 -2.90 19.30
N ASP A 176 6.64 -1.73 19.90
CA ASP A 176 5.71 -1.05 20.80
C ASP A 176 5.10 0.24 20.20
N LYS A 177 5.42 0.54 18.94
CA LYS A 177 4.97 1.76 18.26
C LYS A 177 4.13 1.40 17.03
N ILE A 178 2.82 1.35 17.23
CA ILE A 178 1.82 1.08 16.19
C ILE A 178 0.93 2.30 16.01
N ILE A 179 0.74 2.72 14.76
CA ILE A 179 -0.13 3.82 14.39
C ILE A 179 -1.18 3.30 13.41
N SER A 180 -2.45 3.55 13.71
CA SER A 180 -3.55 3.19 12.81
C SER A 180 -4.06 4.40 12.03
N TYR A 181 -4.41 4.19 10.77
CA TYR A 181 -4.95 5.22 9.87
C TYR A 181 -5.99 4.62 8.93
N GLU A 182 -6.87 5.47 8.40
CA GLU A 182 -7.89 5.07 7.44
C GLU A 182 -7.33 5.09 6.01
N ASN A 183 -7.67 4.08 5.22
CA ASN A 183 -7.40 4.05 3.79
C ASN A 183 -8.68 4.35 3.03
N ILE A 184 -8.57 5.16 2.00
CA ILE A 184 -9.65 5.44 1.06
C ILE A 184 -9.45 4.48 -0.10
N VAL A 185 -10.40 3.58 -0.28
CA VAL A 185 -10.36 2.52 -1.29
C VAL A 185 -11.66 2.59 -2.09
N ASP A 186 -11.56 2.53 -3.42
CA ASP A 186 -12.73 2.56 -4.29
C ASP A 186 -13.46 1.21 -4.37
N GLU A 187 -14.58 1.18 -5.08
CA GLU A 187 -15.40 -0.02 -5.29
C GLU A 187 -14.69 -1.13 -6.09
N LYS A 188 -13.54 -0.82 -6.69
CA LYS A 188 -12.68 -1.76 -7.43
C LYS A 188 -11.48 -2.20 -6.59
N PHE A 189 -11.48 -1.92 -5.28
CA PHE A 189 -10.39 -2.20 -4.35
C PHE A 189 -9.09 -1.45 -4.66
N GLN A 190 -9.17 -0.32 -5.38
CA GLN A 190 -8.02 0.51 -5.66
C GLN A 190 -7.83 1.56 -4.57
N TYR A 191 -6.60 1.66 -4.08
CA TYR A 191 -6.20 2.72 -3.16
C TYR A 191 -6.34 4.10 -3.81
N LYS A 192 -7.01 5.02 -3.13
CA LYS A 192 -7.17 6.44 -3.49
C LYS A 192 -6.52 7.38 -2.50
N GLY A 193 -6.21 6.93 -1.29
CA GLY A 193 -5.54 7.77 -0.32
C GLY A 193 -5.45 7.16 1.07
N THR A 194 -4.73 7.85 1.94
CA THR A 194 -4.62 7.55 3.36
C THR A 194 -4.96 8.81 4.13
N LYS A 195 -5.83 8.67 5.12
CA LYS A 195 -6.24 9.70 6.05
C LYS A 195 -5.70 9.37 7.43
N LEU A 196 -4.90 10.28 7.98
CA LEU A 196 -4.21 10.10 9.26
C LEU A 196 -5.13 10.43 10.44
N ILE A 197 -6.28 9.75 10.46
CA ILE A 197 -7.22 9.73 11.58
C ILE A 197 -7.24 8.31 12.11
N SER A 198 -7.03 8.16 13.41
CA SER A 198 -7.12 6.85 14.06
C SER A 198 -8.54 6.33 13.97
N PRO A 199 -8.77 5.16 13.37
CA PRO A 199 -10.07 4.52 13.41
C PRO A 199 -10.42 4.16 14.86
N LYS A 200 -11.72 4.16 15.19
CA LYS A 200 -12.19 3.46 16.40
C LYS A 200 -11.89 1.98 16.22
N MET A 201 -11.40 1.27 17.22
CA MET A 201 -11.09 -0.17 17.12
C MET A 201 -11.98 -1.01 18.03
N ASP A 202 -12.28 -2.22 17.59
CA ASP A 202 -13.07 -3.18 18.38
C ASP A 202 -12.19 -3.81 19.47
N GLU A 203 -12.84 -4.36 20.51
CA GLU A 203 -12.14 -5.14 21.52
C GLU A 203 -11.39 -6.32 20.88
N GLY A 204 -10.15 -6.56 21.31
CA GLY A 204 -9.30 -7.62 20.76
C GLY A 204 -8.57 -7.27 19.46
N TYR A 205 -8.89 -6.16 18.78
CA TYR A 205 -8.18 -5.74 17.56
C TYR A 205 -6.67 -5.61 17.79
N PHE A 206 -6.27 -4.87 18.81
CA PHE A 206 -4.84 -4.66 19.12
C PHE A 206 -4.12 -5.95 19.53
N LYS A 207 -4.84 -6.91 20.11
CA LYS A 207 -4.29 -8.24 20.38
C LYS A 207 -3.94 -8.95 19.07
N ALA A 208 -4.86 -8.95 18.11
CA ALA A 208 -4.61 -9.52 16.78
C ALA A 208 -3.44 -8.84 16.07
N ILE A 209 -3.35 -7.51 16.13
CA ILE A 209 -2.24 -6.76 15.55
C ILE A 209 -0.90 -7.11 16.23
N ASN A 210 -0.85 -7.15 17.56
CA ASN A 210 0.37 -7.51 18.28
C ASN A 210 0.82 -8.94 18.00
N GLU A 211 -0.11 -9.90 17.93
CA GLU A 211 0.20 -11.27 17.53
C GLU A 211 0.74 -11.34 16.09
N THR A 212 0.17 -10.53 15.18
CA THR A 212 0.64 -10.44 13.79
C THR A 212 2.05 -9.86 13.71
N VAL A 213 2.31 -8.76 14.43
CA VAL A 213 3.65 -8.16 14.51
C VAL A 213 4.66 -9.18 15.04
N GLY A 214 4.35 -9.87 16.13
CA GLY A 214 5.22 -10.90 16.71
C GLY A 214 5.52 -12.03 15.73
N PHE A 215 4.51 -12.51 15.00
CA PHE A 215 4.68 -13.56 13.98
C PHE A 215 5.60 -13.11 12.85
N TYR A 216 5.39 -11.92 12.29
CA TYR A 216 6.21 -11.42 11.19
C TYR A 216 7.66 -11.13 11.62
N LEU A 217 7.87 -10.62 12.83
CA LEU A 217 9.22 -10.44 13.39
C LEU A 217 9.94 -11.78 13.56
N GLN A 218 9.25 -12.83 14.00
CA GLN A 218 9.81 -14.19 14.07
C GLN A 218 10.20 -14.74 12.69
N MET A 219 9.52 -14.31 11.62
CA MET A 219 9.88 -14.63 10.24
C MET A 219 11.03 -13.78 9.68
N GLY A 220 11.55 -12.81 10.45
CA GLY A 220 12.64 -11.93 10.03
C GLY A 220 12.19 -10.62 9.36
N ALA A 221 10.91 -10.24 9.49
CA ALA A 221 10.46 -8.92 9.04
C ALA A 221 11.22 -7.80 9.74
N THR A 222 11.44 -6.69 9.03
CA THR A 222 12.01 -5.46 9.59
C THR A 222 11.00 -4.32 9.51
N PHE A 223 11.11 -3.36 10.42
CA PHE A 223 10.28 -2.15 10.40
C PHE A 223 10.74 -1.17 9.31
N PRO A 224 9.83 -0.32 8.78
CA PRO A 224 8.39 -0.30 9.06
C PRO A 224 7.62 -1.30 8.19
N PHE A 225 6.47 -1.77 8.68
CA PHE A 225 5.52 -2.54 7.89
C PHE A 225 4.07 -2.27 8.29
N SER A 226 3.15 -2.51 7.36
CA SER A 226 1.72 -2.24 7.53
C SER A 226 0.91 -3.53 7.56
N ILE A 227 -0.08 -3.60 8.43
CA ILE A 227 -1.09 -4.66 8.48
C ILE A 227 -2.40 -4.03 8.04
N ASP A 228 -2.94 -4.48 6.91
CA ASP A 228 -4.17 -3.96 6.36
C ASP A 228 -5.37 -4.70 6.96
N SER A 229 -6.39 -3.91 7.30
CA SER A 229 -7.61 -4.33 7.98
C SER A 229 -8.82 -3.70 7.28
N TYR A 230 -10.01 -4.23 7.53
CA TYR A 230 -11.24 -3.54 7.16
C TYR A 230 -12.42 -3.90 8.04
N ARG A 231 -13.41 -3.02 8.03
CA ARG A 231 -14.74 -3.26 8.58
C ARG A 231 -15.73 -3.55 7.48
N TYR A 232 -16.69 -4.41 7.78
CA TYR A 232 -17.74 -4.78 6.84
C TYR A 232 -19.07 -4.98 7.55
N LEU A 233 -20.15 -4.74 6.83
CA LEU A 233 -21.51 -4.98 7.30
C LEU A 233 -21.91 -6.43 7.02
N ASP A 234 -22.21 -7.19 8.06
CA ASP A 234 -22.75 -8.55 7.99
C ASP A 234 -24.04 -8.64 8.81
N LYS A 235 -25.17 -8.89 8.13
CA LYS A 235 -26.51 -9.00 8.73
C LYS A 235 -26.83 -7.85 9.71
N GLY A 236 -26.52 -6.61 9.31
CA GLY A 236 -26.77 -5.41 10.11
C GLY A 236 -25.74 -5.11 11.21
N THR A 237 -24.75 -5.99 11.40
CA THR A 237 -23.67 -5.79 12.38
C THR A 237 -22.37 -5.44 11.68
N ILE A 238 -21.65 -4.44 12.18
CA ILE A 238 -20.30 -4.14 11.69
C ILE A 238 -19.33 -5.15 12.32
N LYS A 239 -18.58 -5.84 11.48
CA LYS A 239 -17.52 -6.77 11.87
C LYS A 239 -16.18 -6.25 11.38
N THR A 240 -15.10 -6.66 12.05
CA THR A 240 -13.73 -6.31 11.69
C THR A 240 -12.96 -7.52 11.21
N ALA A 241 -12.40 -7.44 10.01
CA ALA A 241 -11.35 -8.33 9.53
C ALA A 241 -10.00 -7.69 9.93
N ALA A 242 -9.41 -8.18 11.02
CA ALA A 242 -8.26 -7.53 11.64
C ALA A 242 -6.97 -7.66 10.80
N VAL A 243 -6.81 -8.76 10.06
CA VAL A 243 -5.59 -9.07 9.31
C VAL A 243 -5.96 -9.63 7.95
N CYS A 244 -5.86 -8.77 6.93
CA CYS A 244 -6.21 -9.10 5.54
C CYS A 244 -4.96 -9.30 4.69
N GLU A 245 -4.01 -8.38 4.84
CA GLU A 245 -2.74 -8.37 4.12
C GLU A 245 -1.67 -7.78 5.03
N VAL A 246 -0.43 -8.25 4.90
CA VAL A 246 0.72 -7.64 5.56
C VAL A 246 1.74 -7.21 4.52
N ASN A 247 2.19 -5.98 4.69
CA ASN A 247 2.96 -5.22 3.73
C ASN A 247 4.32 -4.88 4.36
N VAL A 248 5.32 -5.77 4.21
CA VAL A 248 6.65 -5.66 4.84
C VAL A 248 7.57 -4.63 4.15
N ARG A 249 7.07 -3.40 4.02
CA ARG A 249 7.76 -2.27 3.38
C ARG A 249 7.18 -0.94 3.88
N LYS A 250 7.85 0.17 3.54
CA LYS A 250 7.25 1.50 3.64
C LYS A 250 6.01 1.54 2.75
N THR A 251 4.83 1.82 3.30
CA THR A 251 3.57 1.93 2.53
C THR A 251 3.22 3.39 2.23
N MET A 252 2.17 3.62 1.44
CA MET A 252 1.64 4.98 1.24
C MET A 252 1.19 5.63 2.55
N GLY A 253 0.72 4.85 3.52
CA GLY A 253 0.41 5.38 4.85
C GLY A 253 1.64 5.76 5.67
N TYR A 254 2.78 5.06 5.50
CA TYR A 254 4.07 5.52 6.04
C TYR A 254 4.48 6.86 5.42
N ILE A 255 4.35 7.02 4.10
CA ILE A 255 4.62 8.31 3.44
C ILE A 255 3.70 9.40 3.97
N ALA A 256 2.40 9.13 4.07
CA ALA A 256 1.43 10.10 4.59
C ALA A 256 1.84 10.58 5.98
N LEU A 257 2.21 9.65 6.88
CA LEU A 257 2.71 9.99 8.21
C LEU A 257 3.96 10.87 8.15
N LYS A 258 4.92 10.56 7.29
CA LYS A 258 6.15 11.36 7.11
C LYS A 258 5.87 12.75 6.53
N LEU A 259 4.88 12.89 5.66
CA LEU A 259 4.45 14.20 5.16
C LEU A 259 3.77 15.03 6.24
N LYS A 260 2.94 14.41 7.10
CA LYS A 260 2.35 15.08 8.26
C LYS A 260 3.42 15.64 9.20
N GLU A 261 4.46 14.85 9.47
CA GLU A 261 5.63 15.30 10.23
C GLU A 261 6.35 16.46 9.53
N PHE A 262 6.60 16.34 8.22
CA PHE A 262 7.28 17.35 7.41
C PHE A 262 6.53 18.70 7.40
N PHE A 263 5.21 18.69 7.19
CA PHE A 263 4.38 19.90 7.15
C PHE A 263 3.91 20.36 8.54
N SER A 264 4.29 19.67 9.61
CA SER A 264 3.94 20.02 11.00
C SER A 264 2.44 20.24 11.22
N SER A 265 1.58 19.37 10.66
CA SER A 265 0.12 19.46 10.80
C SER A 265 -0.44 18.47 11.81
N ASP A 266 -1.56 18.82 12.45
CA ASP A 266 -2.24 17.93 13.41
C ASP A 266 -2.95 16.78 12.70
N LEU A 267 -3.50 17.04 11.52
CA LEU A 267 -4.15 16.07 10.65
C LEU A 267 -3.51 16.10 9.26
N GLY A 268 -3.68 15.02 8.50
CA GLY A 268 -3.29 15.02 7.11
C GLY A 268 -3.87 13.88 6.30
N ALA A 269 -3.91 14.06 4.99
CA ALA A 269 -4.31 13.02 4.06
C ALA A 269 -3.44 13.04 2.80
N LEU A 270 -2.97 11.86 2.39
CA LEU A 270 -2.30 11.65 1.12
C LEU A 270 -3.32 11.13 0.11
N MET A 271 -3.50 11.82 -1.02
CA MET A 271 -4.53 11.51 -2.00
C MET A 271 -3.93 11.25 -3.38
N ILE A 272 -4.46 10.24 -4.08
CA ILE A 272 -4.19 9.92 -5.48
C ILE A 272 -5.44 10.27 -6.30
N THR A 273 -5.26 11.02 -7.37
CA THR A 273 -6.32 11.34 -8.33
C THR A 273 -5.81 11.26 -9.77
N ASN A 274 -6.73 11.15 -10.73
CA ASN A 274 -6.39 11.10 -12.15
C ASN A 274 -6.11 12.50 -12.73
N SER A 275 -6.53 13.56 -12.05
CA SER A 275 -6.40 14.92 -12.54
C SER A 275 -6.04 15.90 -11.42
N ARG A 276 -5.20 16.86 -11.77
CA ARG A 276 -4.87 17.98 -10.88
C ARG A 276 -6.02 18.98 -10.91
N LYS A 277 -6.67 19.19 -9.77
CA LYS A 277 -7.64 20.26 -9.60
C LYS A 277 -6.89 21.53 -9.19
N GLU A 278 -7.15 22.62 -9.91
CA GLU A 278 -6.54 23.90 -9.58
C GLU A 278 -7.16 24.46 -8.29
N SER A 279 -6.33 25.09 -7.46
CA SER A 279 -6.78 25.96 -6.38
C SER A 279 -7.65 25.33 -5.29
N ILE A 280 -7.33 24.10 -4.85
CA ILE A 280 -7.87 23.57 -3.60
C ILE A 280 -7.04 24.12 -2.44
N PRO A 281 -7.62 24.90 -1.50
CA PRO A 281 -6.88 25.40 -0.35
C PRO A 281 -6.30 24.26 0.48
N ASP A 282 -5.18 24.52 1.15
CA ASP A 282 -4.54 23.57 2.08
C ASP A 282 -4.05 22.26 1.43
N THR A 283 -4.00 22.24 0.10
CA THR A 283 -3.59 21.07 -0.71
C THR A 283 -2.26 21.34 -1.38
N ILE A 284 -1.30 20.47 -1.12
CA ILE A 284 0.06 20.55 -1.65
C ILE A 284 0.22 19.46 -2.70
N TRP A 285 0.36 19.86 -3.96
CA TRP A 285 0.64 18.92 -5.04
C TRP A 285 2.09 18.47 -4.98
N LEU A 286 2.27 17.15 -4.85
CA LEU A 286 3.57 16.51 -4.69
C LEU A 286 4.10 15.97 -6.02
N SER A 287 3.22 15.52 -6.91
CA SER A 287 3.59 14.92 -8.19
C SER A 287 3.92 15.95 -9.26
N PRO A 288 4.82 15.61 -10.21
CA PRO A 288 4.94 16.34 -11.47
C PRO A 288 3.62 16.33 -12.27
N ARG A 289 3.36 17.40 -13.02
CA ARG A 289 2.13 17.52 -13.84
C ARG A 289 2.05 16.44 -14.93
N GLU A 290 3.21 15.96 -15.39
CA GLU A 290 3.35 14.95 -16.42
C GLU A 290 3.12 13.50 -15.94
N ASN A 291 2.94 13.28 -14.63
CA ASN A 291 2.62 11.95 -14.11
C ASN A 291 1.25 11.46 -14.57
N LEU A 292 1.13 10.13 -14.69
CA LEU A 292 -0.14 9.47 -15.03
C LEU A 292 -1.20 9.66 -13.93
N PHE A 293 -0.75 9.70 -12.68
CA PHE A 293 -1.60 9.98 -11.53
C PHE A 293 -1.02 11.15 -10.76
N GLN A 294 -1.91 11.98 -10.24
CA GLN A 294 -1.55 13.15 -9.45
C GLN A 294 -1.65 12.82 -7.97
N LEU A 295 -0.61 13.17 -7.23
CA LEU A 295 -0.50 12.94 -5.80
C LEU A 295 -0.48 14.29 -5.09
N CYS A 296 -1.30 14.42 -4.06
CA CYS A 296 -1.29 15.60 -3.20
C CYS A 296 -1.41 15.23 -1.73
N PHE A 297 -0.97 16.14 -0.88
CA PHE A 297 -1.12 16.06 0.56
C PHE A 297 -1.96 17.22 1.07
N ILE A 298 -2.96 16.91 1.89
CA ILE A 298 -3.75 17.90 2.63
C ILE A 298 -3.14 18.00 4.03
N ALA A 299 -2.77 19.20 4.45
CA ALA A 299 -2.18 19.47 5.77
C ALA A 299 -3.05 20.50 6.50
N VAL A 300 -3.81 20.07 7.50
CA VAL A 300 -4.79 20.91 8.21
C VAL A 300 -4.84 20.57 9.70
N ASN A 301 -5.44 21.45 10.50
CA ASN A 301 -5.62 21.24 11.94
C ASN A 301 -7.09 21.00 12.33
N ASP A 302 -8.01 21.04 11.36
CA ASP A 302 -9.44 20.85 11.56
C ASP A 302 -9.93 19.62 10.78
N LYS A 303 -10.72 18.78 11.45
CA LYS A 303 -11.22 17.53 10.86
C LYS A 303 -12.24 17.79 9.76
N ASP A 304 -13.17 18.73 9.96
CA ASP A 304 -14.23 18.98 8.99
C ASP A 304 -13.66 19.59 7.71
N ILE A 305 -12.62 20.43 7.83
CA ILE A 305 -11.85 20.90 6.67
C ILE A 305 -11.18 19.73 5.95
N LEU A 306 -10.55 18.79 6.67
CA LEU A 306 -9.91 17.62 6.04
C LEU A 306 -10.93 16.82 5.21
N GLU A 307 -12.09 16.52 5.78
CA GLU A 307 -13.15 15.74 5.11
C GLU A 307 -13.68 16.46 3.87
N ASP A 308 -13.87 17.79 3.97
CA ASP A 308 -14.31 18.64 2.85
C ASP A 308 -13.31 18.60 1.69
N ARG A 309 -12.01 18.77 1.98
CA ARG A 309 -10.96 18.71 0.94
C ARG A 309 -10.86 17.34 0.30
N ILE A 310 -10.93 16.27 1.09
CA ILE A 310 -10.93 14.90 0.57
C ILE A 310 -12.11 14.70 -0.40
N ARG A 311 -13.31 15.11 -0.01
CA ARG A 311 -14.50 15.03 -0.86
C ARG A 311 -14.30 15.80 -2.17
N HIS A 312 -13.84 17.05 -2.08
CA HIS A 312 -13.58 17.88 -3.26
C HIS A 312 -12.54 17.26 -4.20
N ILE A 313 -11.54 16.53 -3.69
CA ILE A 313 -10.55 15.84 -4.54
C ILE A 313 -11.16 14.64 -5.25
N LEU A 314 -12.01 13.87 -4.55
CA LEU A 314 -12.58 12.62 -5.07
C LEU A 314 -13.75 12.81 -6.05
N GLU A 315 -14.48 13.93 -5.97
CA GLU A 315 -15.64 14.26 -6.84
C GLU A 315 -15.25 14.84 -8.21
#